data_AF-A0A9X5UIG3-F1
#
_entry.id   AF-A0A9X5UIG3-F1
#
_cell.length_a   1.000
_cell.length_b   1.000
_cell.length_c   1.000
_cell.angle_alpha   90.00
_cell.angle_beta   90.00
_cell.angle_gamma   90.00
#
_symmetry.space_group_name_H-M   'P 1'
#
loop_
_entity.id
_entity.type
_entity.pdbx_description
1 polymer ?
#
loop_
_entity_poly.entity_id
_entity_poly.type
_entity_poly.pdbx_seq_one_letter_code
_entity_poly.pdbx_strand_id
1 'polypeptide(L)'
;MQLALAAGETMRTDPAIGHFAGWIMECQLEDGSLPANLGVAYGEVGTTARALRVLRQVEAADATRRMRNFLIGTSVEAAHGRAWSYAREEPTLVTGATSLAALALLEIDPHEALLPEVVTFLLDAQEPCGGWSEVPGHEATIHNTFNVVRFLQAARETGTAGSEIDDALARARAWFRRKIQRRPPRIVLDLAYALRLAAQLELTQSREVERLAMRLCRDRGRLLSPSSDLYAETEIAAIALLECSRHLDSLAAVLPCWQWRWSLPSVPPPFLCRTAYLYELLYGLFHARWWIRTVDYLVAASVIDRATGLLLGTIAALGFVDDFVTGALASTGMDARGIASIILVGGVIVLWLAVKCCASSSLLYAFRTSLWSLLAACLLTWLIYTPTDLAPGMLTIVGLRWLVIDVIAHTAGSSGLLNRLIPR
;
A
#
# COMPACT_ATOMS: atom_id res chain seq x y z
N MET A 1 7.91 -2.54 -4.38
CA MET A 1 7.47 -3.92 -4.72
C MET A 1 6.92 -4.68 -3.51
N GLN A 2 7.68 -4.90 -2.43
CA GLN A 2 7.17 -5.62 -1.24
C GLN A 2 5.87 -5.04 -0.68
N LEU A 3 5.78 -3.71 -0.54
CA LEU A 3 4.55 -3.05 -0.11
C LEU A 3 3.37 -3.27 -1.07
N ALA A 4 3.61 -3.23 -2.38
CA ALA A 4 2.57 -3.48 -3.39
C ALA A 4 2.03 -4.92 -3.28
N LEU A 5 2.93 -5.91 -3.21
CA LEU A 5 2.54 -7.31 -3.01
C LEU A 5 1.86 -7.51 -1.65
N ALA A 6 2.36 -6.84 -0.60
CA ALA A 6 1.73 -6.84 0.70
C ALA A 6 0.34 -6.19 0.65
N ALA A 7 0.02 -5.33 -0.30
CA ALA A 7 -1.33 -4.83 -0.52
C ALA A 7 -2.23 -5.75 -1.37
N GLY A 8 -1.66 -6.80 -1.97
CA GLY A 8 -2.38 -7.70 -2.87
C GLY A 8 -2.31 -7.30 -4.35
N GLU A 9 -1.40 -6.38 -4.69
CA GLU A 9 -1.15 -6.01 -6.08
C GLU A 9 -0.50 -7.13 -6.88
N THR A 10 -0.84 -7.18 -8.16
CA THR A 10 -0.32 -8.11 -9.16
C THR A 10 0.28 -7.32 -10.32
N MET A 11 1.05 -7.97 -11.20
CA MET A 11 1.55 -7.31 -12.41
C MET A 11 0.43 -6.73 -13.30
N ARG A 12 -0.80 -7.25 -13.18
CA ARG A 12 -1.96 -6.76 -13.91
C ARG A 12 -2.50 -5.45 -13.33
N THR A 13 -2.43 -5.28 -12.01
CA THR A 13 -2.99 -4.13 -11.29
C THR A 13 -1.93 -3.05 -11.05
N ASP A 14 -0.65 -3.43 -10.95
CA ASP A 14 0.50 -2.53 -10.90
C ASP A 14 1.62 -3.03 -11.85
N PRO A 15 1.69 -2.48 -13.08
CA PRO A 15 2.73 -2.82 -14.05
C PRO A 15 4.16 -2.51 -13.56
N ALA A 16 4.34 -1.63 -12.57
CA ALA A 16 5.66 -1.35 -12.01
C ALA A 16 6.27 -2.59 -11.36
N ILE A 17 5.46 -3.54 -10.87
CA ILE A 17 5.93 -4.82 -10.33
C ILE A 17 6.77 -5.58 -11.36
N GLY A 18 6.33 -5.61 -12.63
CA GLY A 18 7.08 -6.27 -13.70
C GLY A 18 8.41 -5.58 -14.01
N HIS A 19 8.41 -4.24 -14.04
CA HIS A 19 9.64 -3.47 -14.25
C HIS A 19 10.65 -3.66 -13.11
N PHE A 20 10.18 -3.65 -11.86
CA PHE A 20 11.04 -3.92 -10.70
C PHE A 20 11.56 -5.36 -10.68
N ALA A 21 10.74 -6.34 -11.08
CA ALA A 21 11.20 -7.72 -11.24
C ALA A 21 12.34 -7.83 -12.25
N GLY A 22 12.18 -7.18 -13.41
CA GLY A 22 13.22 -7.07 -14.44
C GLY A 22 14.53 -6.51 -13.88
N TRP A 23 14.43 -5.37 -13.19
CA TRP A 23 15.59 -4.72 -12.56
C TRP A 23 16.28 -5.60 -11.51
N ILE A 24 15.53 -6.33 -10.67
CA ILE A 24 16.10 -7.28 -9.71
C ILE A 24 16.88 -8.39 -10.43
N MET A 25 16.34 -8.92 -11.53
CA MET A 25 17.02 -9.96 -12.32
C MET A 25 18.30 -9.43 -12.97
N GLU A 26 18.30 -8.18 -13.45
CA GLU A 26 19.49 -7.51 -13.98
C GLU A 26 20.58 -7.29 -12.93
N CYS A 27 20.18 -7.07 -11.67
CA CYS A 27 21.12 -6.89 -10.55
C CYS A 27 21.64 -8.20 -9.94
N GLN A 28 21.13 -9.35 -10.37
CA GLN A 28 21.54 -10.65 -9.84
C GLN A 28 22.99 -10.96 -10.23
N LEU A 29 23.80 -11.33 -9.24
CA LEU A 29 25.19 -11.73 -9.45
C LEU A 29 25.27 -13.14 -10.08
N GLU A 30 26.45 -13.49 -10.61
CA GLU A 30 26.69 -14.78 -11.27
C GLU A 30 26.40 -15.99 -10.37
N ASP A 31 26.69 -15.86 -9.08
CA ASP A 31 26.43 -16.90 -8.07
C ASP A 31 24.94 -17.02 -7.70
N GLY A 32 24.09 -16.15 -8.23
CA GLY A 32 22.65 -16.12 -7.99
C GLY A 32 22.21 -15.19 -6.86
N SER A 33 23.14 -14.56 -6.14
CA SER A 33 22.84 -13.65 -5.04
C SER A 33 22.47 -12.24 -5.50
N LEU A 34 22.05 -11.40 -4.56
CA LEU A 34 21.95 -9.96 -4.73
C LEU A 34 22.82 -9.25 -3.71
N PRO A 35 23.50 -8.16 -4.11
CA PRO A 35 24.31 -7.38 -3.19
C PRO A 35 23.42 -6.50 -2.30
N ALA A 36 23.87 -6.22 -1.08
CA ALA A 36 23.17 -5.30 -0.17
C ALA A 36 23.12 -3.86 -0.71
N ASN A 37 24.13 -3.47 -1.50
CA ASN A 37 24.24 -2.17 -2.14
C ASN A 37 24.83 -2.35 -3.55
N LEU A 38 24.38 -1.54 -4.52
CA LEU A 38 24.79 -1.64 -5.93
C LEU A 38 26.31 -1.41 -6.20
N GLY A 39 27.08 -0.99 -5.19
CA GLY A 39 28.53 -0.86 -5.26
C GLY A 39 29.32 -1.99 -4.60
N VAL A 40 28.64 -2.99 -4.05
CA VAL A 40 29.25 -4.12 -3.34
C VAL A 40 29.20 -5.34 -4.25
N ALA A 41 30.36 -5.98 -4.47
CA ALA A 41 30.50 -7.09 -5.42
C ALA A 41 30.22 -8.49 -4.81
N TYR A 42 29.74 -8.55 -3.57
CA TYR A 42 29.38 -9.80 -2.90
C TYR A 42 27.89 -9.84 -2.53
N GLY A 43 27.34 -11.05 -2.51
CA GLY A 43 25.95 -11.31 -2.19
C GLY A 43 25.63 -11.19 -0.70
N GLU A 44 24.45 -10.64 -0.39
CA GLU A 44 23.90 -10.59 0.97
C GLU A 44 22.65 -11.45 1.08
N VAL A 45 22.61 -12.29 2.12
CA VAL A 45 21.62 -13.35 2.32
C VAL A 45 20.22 -12.78 2.51
N GLY A 46 20.05 -11.76 3.35
CA GLY A 46 18.75 -11.15 3.64
C GLY A 46 18.11 -10.49 2.43
N THR A 47 18.89 -9.79 1.61
CA THR A 47 18.48 -9.13 0.37
C THR A 47 18.10 -10.17 -0.67
N THR A 48 18.93 -11.20 -0.84
CA THR A 48 18.64 -12.32 -1.74
C THR A 48 17.37 -13.04 -1.33
N ALA A 49 17.18 -13.35 -0.06
CA ALA A 49 15.99 -14.02 0.47
C ALA A 49 14.72 -13.17 0.28
N ARG A 50 14.80 -11.87 0.53
CA ARG A 50 13.69 -10.94 0.28
C ARG A 50 13.32 -10.93 -1.19
N ALA A 51 14.28 -10.72 -2.09
CA ALA A 51 14.04 -10.69 -3.52
C ALA A 51 13.46 -11.99 -4.05
N LEU A 52 13.99 -13.13 -3.59
CA LEU A 52 13.48 -14.45 -3.95
C LEU A 52 11.98 -14.60 -3.61
N ARG A 53 11.55 -14.18 -2.42
CA ARG A 53 10.13 -14.19 -2.02
C ARG A 53 9.25 -13.27 -2.86
N VAL A 54 9.81 -12.18 -3.36
CA VAL A 54 9.09 -11.25 -4.23
C VAL A 54 9.01 -11.80 -5.66
N LEU A 55 10.11 -12.34 -6.19
CA LEU A 55 10.22 -12.85 -7.56
C LEU A 55 9.39 -14.12 -7.82
N ARG A 56 9.03 -14.88 -6.79
CA ARG A 56 8.13 -16.03 -6.95
C ARG A 56 6.77 -15.66 -7.57
N GLN A 57 6.35 -14.39 -7.44
CA GLN A 57 5.03 -13.93 -7.88
C GLN A 57 5.01 -13.47 -9.35
N VAL A 58 6.15 -13.55 -10.05
CA VAL A 58 6.36 -12.94 -11.37
C VAL A 58 7.02 -13.90 -12.39
N GLU A 59 6.80 -15.21 -12.27
CA GLU A 59 7.23 -16.26 -13.23
C GLU A 59 8.73 -16.23 -13.62
N ALA A 60 9.62 -15.84 -12.69
CA ALA A 60 11.07 -15.72 -12.92
C ALA A 60 11.87 -17.00 -12.60
N ALA A 61 11.51 -18.14 -13.18
CA ALA A 61 11.97 -19.48 -12.76
C ALA A 61 13.50 -19.67 -12.68
N ASP A 62 14.27 -19.14 -13.64
CA ASP A 62 15.73 -19.29 -13.62
C ASP A 62 16.41 -18.43 -12.56
N ALA A 63 15.96 -17.18 -12.41
CA ALA A 63 16.50 -16.28 -11.40
C ALA A 63 16.21 -16.80 -9.98
N THR A 64 14.98 -17.27 -9.74
CA THR A 64 14.58 -17.83 -8.44
C THR A 64 15.35 -19.12 -8.11
N ARG A 65 15.56 -20.00 -9.10
CA ARG A 65 16.39 -21.20 -8.94
C ARG A 65 17.84 -20.86 -8.55
N ARG A 66 18.46 -19.86 -9.18
CA ARG A 66 19.81 -19.42 -8.82
C ARG A 66 19.88 -18.84 -7.40
N MET A 67 18.95 -17.96 -7.02
CA MET A 67 18.87 -17.42 -5.64
C MET A 67 18.71 -18.54 -4.61
N ARG A 68 17.85 -19.52 -4.90
CA ARG A 68 17.66 -20.68 -4.01
C ARG A 68 18.94 -21.48 -3.84
N ASN A 69 19.64 -21.77 -4.93
CA ASN A 69 20.91 -22.51 -4.89
C ASN A 69 21.97 -21.75 -4.09
N PHE A 70 22.05 -20.42 -4.25
CA PHE A 70 22.90 -19.57 -3.43
C PHE A 70 22.57 -19.70 -1.94
N LEU A 71 21.30 -19.56 -1.55
CA LEU A 71 20.89 -19.65 -0.15
C LEU A 71 21.23 -21.03 0.44
N ILE A 72 20.92 -22.13 -0.25
CA ILE A 72 21.25 -23.48 0.24
C ILE A 72 22.77 -23.64 0.38
N GLY A 73 23.52 -23.26 -0.66
CA GLY A 73 24.97 -23.44 -0.75
C GLY A 73 25.78 -22.54 0.18
N THR A 74 25.19 -21.48 0.73
CA THR A 74 25.84 -20.57 1.69
C THR A 74 25.46 -20.84 3.15
N SER A 75 24.59 -21.82 3.41
CA SER A 75 24.34 -22.26 4.79
C SER A 75 25.61 -22.83 5.41
N VAL A 76 25.85 -22.51 6.68
CA VAL A 76 27.01 -22.95 7.45
C VAL A 76 26.57 -23.77 8.65
N GLU A 77 27.41 -24.72 9.04
CA GLU A 77 27.21 -25.55 10.22
C GLU A 77 27.37 -24.70 11.49
N ALA A 78 26.40 -24.79 12.39
CA ALA A 78 26.43 -24.17 13.71
C ALA A 78 26.69 -25.23 14.78
N ALA A 79 26.93 -24.81 16.03
CA ALA A 79 27.03 -25.75 17.16
C ALA A 79 25.81 -26.68 17.25
N HIS A 80 24.63 -26.15 16.94
CA HIS A 80 23.39 -26.90 16.81
C HIS A 80 22.68 -26.51 15.51
N GLY A 81 22.65 -27.43 14.54
CA GLY A 81 21.95 -27.24 13.27
C GLY A 81 22.69 -26.37 12.27
N ARG A 82 21.94 -25.59 11.47
CA ARG A 82 22.48 -24.77 10.37
C ARG A 82 21.95 -23.34 10.41
N ALA A 83 22.78 -22.41 9.94
CA ALA A 83 22.49 -21.00 9.96
C ALA A 83 23.13 -20.26 8.76
N TRP A 84 22.87 -18.97 8.68
CA TRP A 84 23.51 -18.06 7.75
C TRP A 84 24.16 -16.90 8.48
N SER A 85 25.24 -16.40 7.90
CA SER A 85 25.76 -15.04 8.12
C SER A 85 25.12 -14.05 7.14
N TYR A 86 25.50 -12.77 7.21
CA TYR A 86 25.04 -11.79 6.21
C TYR A 86 25.58 -12.10 4.82
N ALA A 87 26.86 -12.45 4.73
CA ALA A 87 27.57 -12.73 3.50
C ALA A 87 28.55 -13.88 3.70
N ARG A 88 28.94 -14.55 2.61
CA ARG A 88 29.83 -15.72 2.66
C ARG A 88 31.18 -15.42 3.31
N GLU A 89 31.64 -14.19 3.19
CA GLU A 89 32.90 -13.68 3.71
C GLU A 89 32.86 -13.39 5.21
N GLU A 90 31.67 -13.34 5.82
CA GLU A 90 31.48 -13.09 7.25
C GLU A 90 31.13 -14.39 7.96
N PRO A 91 31.90 -14.84 8.98
CA PRO A 91 31.63 -16.10 9.66
C PRO A 91 30.55 -15.99 10.76
N THR A 92 30.11 -14.77 11.09
CA THR A 92 29.18 -14.54 12.20
C THR A 92 27.80 -15.06 11.86
N LEU A 93 27.27 -15.98 12.66
CA LEU A 93 25.91 -16.50 12.50
C LEU A 93 24.88 -15.46 12.94
N VAL A 94 23.87 -15.23 12.09
CA VAL A 94 22.89 -14.17 12.25
C VAL A 94 21.47 -14.74 12.21
N THR A 95 20.69 -14.54 13.27
CA THR A 95 19.31 -15.05 13.37
C THR A 95 18.38 -14.37 12.36
N GLY A 96 18.61 -13.08 12.08
CA GLY A 96 17.86 -12.30 11.10
C GLY A 96 18.03 -12.83 9.67
N ALA A 97 19.28 -12.97 9.20
CA ALA A 97 19.59 -13.58 7.91
C ALA A 97 19.06 -15.01 7.83
N THR A 98 19.28 -15.80 8.88
CA THR A 98 18.85 -17.20 8.95
C THR A 98 17.34 -17.36 8.81
N SER A 99 16.55 -16.62 9.59
CA SER A 99 15.09 -16.68 9.51
C SER A 99 14.53 -16.16 8.19
N LEU A 100 15.14 -15.14 7.59
CA LEU A 100 14.75 -14.65 6.26
C LEU A 100 15.02 -15.67 5.16
N ALA A 101 16.22 -16.26 5.14
CA ALA A 101 16.60 -17.29 4.17
C ALA A 101 15.71 -18.53 4.29
N ALA A 102 15.53 -19.03 5.52
CA ALA A 102 14.71 -20.20 5.78
C ALA A 102 13.23 -19.97 5.42
N LEU A 103 12.67 -18.80 5.73
CA LEU A 103 11.33 -18.44 5.31
C LEU A 103 11.21 -18.39 3.78
N ALA A 104 12.21 -17.86 3.08
CA ALA A 104 12.21 -17.83 1.62
C ALA A 104 12.23 -19.24 1.01
N LEU A 105 13.06 -20.14 1.55
CA LEU A 105 13.11 -21.54 1.12
C LEU A 105 11.80 -22.28 1.40
N LEU A 106 11.26 -22.10 2.61
CA LEU A 106 10.01 -22.74 3.03
C LEU A 106 8.82 -22.33 2.16
N GLU A 107 8.69 -21.05 1.81
CA GLU A 107 7.53 -20.58 1.06
C GLU A 107 7.64 -20.79 -0.48
N ILE A 108 8.73 -21.38 -0.99
CA ILE A 108 8.94 -21.53 -2.45
C ILE A 108 9.14 -23.00 -2.82
N ASP A 109 10.18 -23.63 -2.27
CA ASP A 109 10.49 -25.03 -2.50
C ASP A 109 11.27 -25.55 -1.29
N PRO A 110 10.54 -26.03 -0.25
CA PRO A 110 11.09 -26.45 1.02
C PRO A 110 12.25 -27.42 0.87
N HIS A 111 13.37 -27.14 1.53
CA HIS A 111 14.49 -28.08 1.58
C HIS A 111 14.37 -28.95 2.84
N GLU A 112 13.74 -30.13 2.69
CA GLU A 112 13.32 -31.00 3.81
C GLU A 112 14.44 -31.36 4.79
N ALA A 113 15.68 -31.52 4.31
CA ALA A 113 16.81 -31.82 5.19
C ALA A 113 17.36 -30.59 5.94
N LEU A 114 17.28 -29.41 5.33
CA LEU A 114 17.96 -28.20 5.85
C LEU A 114 17.07 -27.46 6.85
N LEU A 115 15.77 -27.35 6.57
CA LEU A 115 14.87 -26.55 7.38
C LEU A 115 14.75 -27.03 8.84
N PRO A 116 14.72 -28.35 9.16
CA PRO A 116 14.75 -28.83 10.54
C PRO A 116 16.03 -28.45 11.29
N GLU A 117 17.19 -28.48 10.62
CA GLU A 117 18.46 -28.04 11.20
C GLU A 117 18.44 -26.53 11.50
N VAL A 118 17.80 -25.74 10.64
CA VAL A 118 17.65 -24.30 10.86
C VAL A 118 16.68 -23.99 12.01
N VAL A 119 15.59 -24.74 12.12
CA VAL A 119 14.68 -24.64 13.28
C VAL A 119 15.46 -24.94 14.57
N THR A 120 16.25 -26.02 14.58
CA THR A 120 17.10 -26.38 15.73
C THR A 120 18.02 -25.23 16.13
N PHE A 121 18.73 -24.62 15.18
CA PHE A 121 19.57 -23.46 15.43
C PHE A 121 18.79 -22.29 16.04
N LEU A 122 17.64 -21.93 15.46
CA LEU A 122 16.85 -20.79 15.92
C LEU A 122 16.22 -21.04 17.30
N LEU A 123 15.87 -22.28 17.63
CA LEU A 123 15.38 -22.63 18.97
C LEU A 123 16.50 -22.52 20.02
N ASP A 124 17.71 -22.99 19.70
CA ASP A 124 18.89 -22.88 20.57
C ASP A 124 19.35 -21.42 20.74
N ALA A 125 19.26 -20.62 19.68
CA ALA A 125 19.61 -19.21 19.68
C ALA A 125 18.62 -18.30 20.43
N GLN A 126 17.52 -18.84 20.99
CA GLN A 126 16.57 -18.02 21.74
C GLN A 126 17.17 -17.58 23.07
N GLU A 127 17.20 -16.28 23.32
CA GLU A 127 17.74 -15.73 24.55
C GLU A 127 16.90 -16.14 25.78
N PRO A 128 17.50 -16.24 26.98
CA PRO A 128 16.77 -16.56 28.22
C PRO A 128 15.58 -15.62 28.50
N CYS A 129 15.64 -14.39 27.97
CA CYS A 129 14.57 -13.42 28.10
C CYS A 129 13.31 -13.76 27.27
N GLY A 130 13.44 -14.66 26.28
CA GLY A 130 12.41 -15.15 25.36
C GLY A 130 12.42 -14.52 23.96
N GLY A 131 13.26 -13.53 23.69
CA GLY A 131 13.42 -12.94 22.36
C GLY A 131 14.67 -13.45 21.63
N TRP A 132 14.90 -12.93 20.43
CA TRP A 132 16.13 -13.19 19.65
C TRP A 132 16.91 -11.91 19.42
N SER A 133 18.23 -12.00 19.58
CA SER A 133 19.19 -10.98 19.16
C SER A 133 19.64 -11.24 17.72
N GLU A 134 20.28 -10.25 17.08
CA GLU A 134 20.84 -10.39 15.73
C GLU A 134 21.88 -11.52 15.70
N VAL A 135 22.85 -11.41 16.60
CA VAL A 135 23.88 -12.40 16.87
C VAL A 135 23.56 -13.06 18.21
N PRO A 136 23.48 -14.40 18.30
CA PRO A 136 23.21 -15.09 19.56
C PRO A 136 24.12 -14.63 20.72
N GLY A 137 23.59 -14.59 21.94
CA GLY A 137 24.28 -14.14 23.15
C GLY A 137 24.21 -12.63 23.42
N HIS A 138 23.36 -11.88 22.71
CA HIS A 138 23.22 -10.43 22.84
C HIS A 138 21.80 -10.02 23.25
N GLU A 139 21.55 -8.72 23.43
CA GLU A 139 20.20 -8.25 23.77
C GLU A 139 19.21 -8.51 22.64
N ALA A 140 18.09 -9.17 22.97
CA ALA A 140 17.03 -9.42 22.02
C ALA A 140 16.36 -8.14 21.47
N THR A 141 16.19 -8.08 20.16
CA THR A 141 15.58 -6.94 19.47
C THR A 141 14.19 -7.28 18.92
N ILE A 142 13.36 -6.26 18.71
CA ILE A 142 12.00 -6.45 18.19
C ILE A 142 12.02 -6.93 16.73
N HIS A 143 12.92 -6.39 15.91
CA HIS A 143 13.04 -6.77 14.50
C HIS A 143 13.50 -8.23 14.32
N ASN A 144 14.48 -8.71 15.10
CA ASN A 144 14.94 -10.09 14.97
C ASN A 144 13.96 -11.08 15.56
N THR A 145 13.38 -10.74 16.72
CA THR A 145 12.29 -11.55 17.28
C THR A 145 11.13 -11.66 16.28
N PHE A 146 10.79 -10.58 15.56
CA PHE A 146 9.79 -10.63 14.49
C PHE A 146 10.18 -11.60 13.37
N ASN A 147 11.38 -11.48 12.80
CA ASN A 147 11.81 -12.32 11.68
C ASN A 147 11.81 -13.80 12.07
N VAL A 148 12.34 -14.13 13.26
CA VAL A 148 12.38 -15.50 13.76
C VAL A 148 10.99 -16.03 14.07
N VAL A 149 10.14 -15.28 14.78
CA VAL A 149 8.75 -15.70 15.07
C VAL A 149 7.98 -15.96 13.79
N ARG A 150 8.10 -15.09 12.78
CA ARG A 150 7.43 -15.25 11.49
C ARG A 150 7.85 -16.56 10.81
N PHE A 151 9.14 -16.87 10.81
CA PHE A 151 9.62 -18.15 10.27
C PHE A 151 9.11 -19.36 11.08
N LEU A 152 9.22 -19.33 12.41
CA LEU A 152 8.80 -20.45 13.25
C LEU A 152 7.29 -20.71 13.14
N GLN A 153 6.47 -19.67 12.98
CA GLN A 153 5.04 -19.84 12.71
C GLN A 153 4.77 -20.53 11.38
N ALA A 154 5.44 -20.09 10.31
CA ALA A 154 5.33 -20.75 9.01
C ALA A 154 5.81 -22.21 9.08
N ALA A 155 6.94 -22.48 9.74
CA ALA A 155 7.48 -23.83 9.91
C ALA A 155 6.54 -24.76 10.71
N ARG A 156 5.83 -24.21 11.70
CA ARG A 156 4.79 -24.93 12.45
C ARG A 156 3.59 -25.26 11.57
N GLU A 157 3.12 -24.29 10.77
CA GLU A 157 1.98 -24.47 9.87
C GLU A 157 2.25 -25.52 8.79
N THR A 158 3.50 -25.65 8.33
CA THR A 158 3.92 -26.65 7.35
C THR A 158 4.34 -27.99 7.95
N GLY A 159 4.32 -28.13 9.29
CA GLY A 159 4.75 -29.36 9.97
C GLY A 159 6.25 -29.66 9.85
N THR A 160 7.07 -28.65 9.57
CA THR A 160 8.52 -28.80 9.40
C THR A 160 9.26 -29.07 10.73
N ALA A 161 8.63 -28.77 11.86
CA ALA A 161 9.14 -29.10 13.19
C ALA A 161 8.01 -29.32 14.21
N GLY A 162 8.36 -29.89 15.36
CA GLY A 162 7.45 -30.35 16.40
C GLY A 162 6.99 -29.29 17.40
N SER A 163 6.49 -29.76 18.54
CA SER A 163 5.90 -28.96 19.62
C SER A 163 6.87 -27.99 20.30
N GLU A 164 8.18 -28.15 20.11
CA GLU A 164 9.22 -27.28 20.67
C GLU A 164 9.07 -25.82 20.19
N ILE A 165 8.51 -25.62 19.00
CA ILE A 165 8.17 -24.29 18.49
C ILE A 165 7.14 -23.60 19.39
N ASP A 166 6.14 -24.32 19.90
CA ASP A 166 5.08 -23.71 20.70
C ASP A 166 5.62 -23.14 22.01
N ASP A 167 6.59 -23.83 22.64
CA ASP A 167 7.28 -23.35 23.83
C ASP A 167 8.11 -22.08 23.52
N ALA A 168 8.84 -22.06 22.40
CA ALA A 168 9.60 -20.89 21.99
C ALA A 168 8.70 -19.69 21.70
N LEU A 169 7.57 -19.89 21.00
CA LEU A 169 6.57 -18.86 20.73
C LEU A 169 5.89 -18.37 22.02
N ALA A 170 5.64 -19.24 22.99
CA ALA A 170 5.11 -18.86 24.30
C ALA A 170 6.10 -17.97 25.07
N ARG A 171 7.40 -18.29 25.05
CA ARG A 171 8.45 -17.44 25.63
C ARG A 171 8.55 -16.09 24.93
N ALA A 172 8.46 -16.06 23.59
CA ALA A 172 8.43 -14.83 22.81
C ALA A 172 7.22 -13.94 23.13
N ARG A 173 6.05 -14.55 23.33
CA ARG A 173 4.84 -13.86 23.78
C ARG A 173 5.02 -13.21 25.16
N ALA A 174 5.60 -13.94 26.10
CA ALA A 174 5.88 -13.42 27.44
C ALA A 174 6.93 -12.28 27.41
N TRP A 175 7.99 -12.44 26.62
CA TRP A 175 9.00 -11.42 26.39
C TRP A 175 8.40 -10.14 25.82
N PHE A 176 7.62 -10.25 24.74
CA PHE A 176 7.05 -9.10 24.04
C PHE A 176 6.13 -8.30 24.95
N ARG A 177 5.24 -8.98 25.71
CA ARG A 177 4.36 -8.34 26.70
C ARG A 177 5.17 -7.53 27.73
N ARG A 178 6.23 -8.11 28.30
CA ARG A 178 7.12 -7.39 29.24
C ARG A 178 7.80 -6.20 28.58
N LYS A 179 8.28 -6.35 27.33
CA LYS A 179 9.01 -5.31 26.60
C LYS A 179 8.13 -4.10 26.31
N ILE A 180 6.94 -4.29 25.74
CA ILE A 180 6.02 -3.19 25.41
C ILE A 180 5.46 -2.49 26.66
N GLN A 181 5.30 -3.22 27.78
CA GLN A 181 4.83 -2.64 29.03
C GLN A 181 5.89 -1.76 29.70
N ARG A 182 7.15 -2.21 29.73
CA ARG A 182 8.24 -1.51 30.43
C ARG A 182 8.89 -0.42 29.58
N ARG A 183 9.10 -0.70 28.29
CA ARG A 183 9.85 0.16 27.36
C ARG A 183 9.15 0.12 25.99
N PRO A 184 7.99 0.77 25.84
CA PRO A 184 7.31 0.83 24.55
C PRO A 184 8.22 1.48 23.50
N PRO A 185 8.28 0.95 22.27
CA PRO A 185 9.15 1.46 21.23
C PRO A 185 8.83 2.91 20.88
N ARG A 186 9.88 3.68 20.59
CA ARG A 186 9.77 5.12 20.33
C ARG A 186 10.06 5.51 18.90
N ILE A 187 10.96 4.81 18.23
CA ILE A 187 11.29 5.02 16.83
C ILE A 187 10.29 4.30 15.94
N VAL A 188 10.02 4.85 14.76
CA VAL A 188 9.00 4.35 13.82
C VAL A 188 9.27 2.90 13.43
N LEU A 189 10.53 2.57 13.14
CA LEU A 189 10.94 1.23 12.73
C LEU A 189 10.58 0.16 13.78
N ASP A 190 10.99 0.37 15.03
CA ASP A 190 10.68 -0.55 16.14
C ASP A 190 9.18 -0.59 16.45
N LEU A 191 8.48 0.54 16.33
CA LEU A 191 7.04 0.60 16.54
C LEU A 191 6.29 -0.22 15.48
N ALA A 192 6.69 -0.10 14.21
CA ALA A 192 6.15 -0.87 13.11
C ALA A 192 6.45 -2.37 13.27
N TYR A 193 7.70 -2.76 13.55
CA TYR A 193 8.02 -4.17 13.82
C TYR A 193 7.32 -4.72 15.07
N ALA A 194 7.11 -3.91 16.12
CA ALA A 194 6.35 -4.33 17.29
C ALA A 194 4.89 -4.63 16.93
N LEU A 195 4.28 -3.80 16.10
CA LEU A 195 2.91 -4.04 15.63
C LEU A 195 2.82 -5.32 14.78
N ARG A 196 3.78 -5.54 13.89
CA ARG A 196 3.89 -6.77 13.09
C ARG A 196 4.07 -8.01 13.95
N LEU A 197 4.99 -7.96 14.92
CA LEU A 197 5.22 -9.03 15.88
C LEU A 197 3.98 -9.32 16.74
N ALA A 198 3.22 -8.29 17.13
CA ALA A 198 1.98 -8.48 17.86
C ALA A 198 0.92 -9.21 17.02
N ALA A 199 0.84 -8.95 15.71
CA ALA A 199 -0.06 -9.68 14.81
C ALA A 199 0.36 -11.15 14.68
N GLN A 200 1.66 -11.42 14.54
CA GLN A 200 2.20 -12.79 14.55
C GLN A 200 1.87 -13.50 15.86
N LEU A 201 2.16 -12.90 17.02
CA LEU A 201 1.97 -13.54 18.34
C LEU A 201 0.51 -13.58 18.83
N GLU A 202 -0.46 -13.15 18.02
CA GLU A 202 -1.89 -13.07 18.35
C GLU A 202 -2.17 -12.18 19.58
N LEU A 203 -1.48 -11.05 19.66
CA LEU A 203 -1.56 -10.10 20.77
C LEU A 203 -2.32 -8.81 20.44
N THR A 204 -2.97 -8.76 19.28
CA THR A 204 -3.73 -7.59 18.81
C THR A 204 -4.92 -7.22 19.69
N GLN A 205 -5.36 -8.08 20.59
CA GLN A 205 -6.40 -7.75 21.57
C GLN A 205 -5.88 -7.03 22.84
N SER A 206 -4.58 -6.72 22.93
CA SER A 206 -4.01 -5.96 24.05
C SER A 206 -4.15 -4.44 23.86
N ARG A 207 -4.52 -3.72 24.93
CA ARG A 207 -4.56 -2.24 24.97
C ARG A 207 -3.18 -1.62 24.70
N GLU A 208 -2.10 -2.27 25.11
CA GLU A 208 -0.74 -1.82 24.84
C GLU A 208 -0.45 -1.83 23.35
N VAL A 209 -0.81 -2.91 22.64
CA VAL A 209 -0.64 -3.04 21.18
C VAL A 209 -1.49 -2.01 20.44
N GLU A 210 -2.72 -1.80 20.90
CA GLU A 210 -3.60 -0.76 20.38
C GLU A 210 -2.96 0.64 20.45
N ARG A 211 -2.33 0.99 21.58
CA ARG A 211 -1.63 2.28 21.72
C ARG A 211 -0.48 2.42 20.73
N LEU A 212 0.26 1.35 20.45
CA LEU A 212 1.32 1.36 19.44
C LEU A 212 0.74 1.64 18.05
N ALA A 213 -0.35 0.94 17.71
CA ALA A 213 -1.02 1.09 16.43
C ALA A 213 -1.61 2.50 16.24
N MET A 214 -2.30 3.03 17.25
CA MET A 214 -2.82 4.41 17.24
C MET A 214 -1.71 5.45 17.05
N ARG A 215 -0.54 5.23 17.66
CA ARG A 215 0.60 6.13 17.47
C ARG A 215 1.09 6.12 16.03
N LEU A 216 1.24 4.93 15.44
CA LEU A 216 1.62 4.80 14.02
C LEU A 216 0.58 5.45 13.10
N CYS A 217 -0.72 5.29 13.40
CA CYS A 217 -1.81 5.89 12.63
C CYS A 217 -1.86 7.42 12.73
N ARG A 218 -1.61 8.00 13.90
CA ARG A 218 -1.58 9.47 14.08
C ARG A 218 -0.46 10.10 13.26
N ASP A 219 0.68 9.42 13.19
CA ASP A 219 1.84 9.91 12.45
C ASP A 219 1.77 9.61 10.94
N ARG A 220 0.74 8.87 10.47
CA ARG A 220 0.59 8.40 9.07
C ARG A 220 0.84 9.49 8.02
N GLY A 221 0.26 10.68 8.20
CA GLY A 221 0.44 11.77 7.23
C GLY A 221 1.88 12.27 7.12
N ARG A 222 2.65 12.16 8.22
CA ARG A 222 4.08 12.49 8.25
C ARG A 222 4.93 11.34 7.71
N LEU A 223 4.63 10.10 8.11
CA LEU A 223 5.43 8.91 7.78
C LEU A 223 5.38 8.53 6.30
N LEU A 224 4.32 8.96 5.61
CA LEU A 224 4.06 8.66 4.20
C LEU A 224 4.23 9.90 3.33
N SER A 225 4.99 10.88 3.83
CA SER A 225 5.30 12.08 3.08
C SER A 225 6.35 11.79 1.99
N PRO A 226 6.41 12.56 0.89
CA PRO A 226 7.46 12.38 -0.13
C PRO A 226 8.89 12.57 0.40
N SER A 227 9.05 13.22 1.56
CA SER A 227 10.33 13.43 2.25
C SER A 227 10.67 12.34 3.27
N SER A 228 9.80 11.35 3.45
CA SER A 228 9.97 10.30 4.44
C SER A 228 10.98 9.25 4.01
N ASP A 229 11.58 8.60 5.00
CA ASP A 229 12.43 7.44 4.74
C ASP A 229 11.63 6.32 4.06
N LEU A 230 12.08 5.89 2.88
CA LEU A 230 11.34 4.94 2.06
C LEU A 230 11.20 3.57 2.73
N TYR A 231 12.19 3.17 3.53
CA TYR A 231 12.19 1.85 4.16
C TYR A 231 11.43 1.85 5.48
N ALA A 232 11.90 2.60 6.47
CA ALA A 232 11.36 2.59 7.83
C ALA A 232 10.01 3.30 7.94
N GLU A 233 9.89 4.49 7.38
CA GLU A 233 8.70 5.34 7.55
C GLU A 233 7.61 5.02 6.53
N THR A 234 7.98 4.66 5.29
CA THR A 234 7.00 4.32 4.25
C THR A 234 6.71 2.83 4.20
N GLU A 235 7.68 1.99 3.82
CA GLU A 235 7.46 0.57 3.56
C GLU A 235 7.06 -0.22 4.81
N ILE A 236 7.91 -0.21 5.84
CA ILE A 236 7.71 -1.08 7.01
C ILE A 236 6.50 -0.63 7.85
N ALA A 237 6.28 0.68 7.99
CA ALA A 237 5.11 1.22 8.67
C ALA A 237 3.80 0.86 7.94
N ALA A 238 3.77 1.01 6.62
CA ALA A 238 2.61 0.66 5.81
C ALA A 238 2.29 -0.84 5.90
N ILE A 239 3.30 -1.70 5.74
CA ILE A 239 3.13 -3.14 5.88
C ILE A 239 2.64 -3.50 7.29
N ALA A 240 3.14 -2.85 8.33
CA ALA A 240 2.70 -3.08 9.70
C ALA A 240 1.22 -2.79 9.91
N LEU A 241 0.75 -1.67 9.37
CA LEU A 241 -0.66 -1.27 9.41
C LEU A 241 -1.54 -2.26 8.62
N LEU A 242 -1.11 -2.68 7.43
CA LEU A 242 -1.83 -3.65 6.60
C LEU A 242 -1.92 -5.04 7.26
N GLU A 243 -0.79 -5.59 7.73
CA GLU A 243 -0.73 -6.89 8.41
C GLU A 243 -1.60 -6.88 9.69
N CYS A 244 -1.55 -5.79 10.47
CA CYS A 244 -2.40 -5.64 11.65
C CYS A 244 -3.89 -5.58 11.30
N SER A 245 -4.27 -4.77 10.30
CA SER A 245 -5.65 -4.65 9.85
C SER A 245 -6.23 -6.00 9.41
N ARG A 246 -5.48 -6.75 8.58
CA ARG A 246 -5.89 -8.08 8.10
C ARG A 246 -6.04 -9.09 9.21
N HIS A 247 -5.11 -9.11 10.16
CA HIS A 247 -5.21 -9.99 11.30
C HIS A 247 -6.44 -9.66 12.16
N LEU A 248 -6.75 -8.38 12.38
CA LEU A 248 -7.97 -7.99 13.09
C LEU A 248 -9.23 -8.42 12.34
N ASP A 249 -9.21 -8.41 11.01
CA ASP A 249 -10.34 -8.83 10.17
C ASP A 249 -10.60 -10.34 10.20
N SER A 250 -9.60 -11.15 10.53
CA SER A 250 -9.77 -12.60 10.72
C SER A 250 -10.33 -12.97 12.10
N LEU A 251 -10.35 -12.04 13.06
CA LEU A 251 -10.91 -12.29 14.39
C LEU A 251 -12.44 -12.24 14.37
N ALA A 252 -13.07 -13.21 15.04
CA ALA A 252 -14.53 -13.28 15.17
C ALA A 252 -15.14 -12.05 15.88
N ALA A 253 -14.42 -11.51 16.86
CA ALA A 253 -14.77 -10.28 17.55
C ALA A 253 -13.53 -9.42 17.75
N VAL A 254 -13.66 -8.14 17.43
CA VAL A 254 -12.60 -7.15 17.63
C VAL A 254 -13.07 -6.11 18.62
N LEU A 255 -12.18 -5.68 19.50
CA LEU A 255 -12.49 -4.66 20.48
C LEU A 255 -12.99 -3.37 19.78
N PRO A 256 -14.00 -2.68 20.35
CA PRO A 256 -14.56 -1.45 19.77
C PRO A 256 -13.52 -0.35 19.50
N CYS A 257 -12.41 -0.35 20.22
CA CYS A 257 -11.33 0.62 20.08
C CYS A 257 -10.54 0.51 18.77
N TRP A 258 -10.66 -0.60 18.03
CA TRP A 258 -10.04 -0.77 16.71
C TRP A 258 -10.89 -0.22 15.56
N GLN A 259 -11.82 0.70 15.80
CA GLN A 259 -12.66 1.30 14.74
C GLN A 259 -11.83 2.00 13.66
N TRP A 260 -10.65 2.53 13.99
CA TRP A 260 -9.74 3.13 13.03
C TRP A 260 -9.21 2.12 12.00
N ARG A 261 -9.24 0.80 12.25
CA ARG A 261 -8.69 -0.20 11.30
C ARG A 261 -9.40 -0.15 9.96
N TRP A 262 -10.68 0.25 9.96
CA TRP A 262 -11.46 0.48 8.77
C TRP A 262 -10.94 1.68 7.95
N SER A 263 -10.20 2.62 8.54
CA SER A 263 -9.57 3.72 7.80
C SER A 263 -8.28 3.34 7.05
N LEU A 264 -7.85 2.07 7.15
CA LEU A 264 -6.76 1.51 6.37
C LEU A 264 -7.34 0.75 5.16
N PRO A 265 -7.17 1.24 3.93
CA PRO A 265 -7.71 0.57 2.76
C PRO A 265 -7.10 -0.82 2.56
N SER A 266 -7.91 -1.73 2.05
CA SER A 266 -7.63 -3.13 1.68
C SER A 266 -6.89 -3.25 0.34
N VAL A 267 -6.89 -2.17 -0.44
CA VAL A 267 -6.31 -1.99 -1.79
C VAL A 267 -5.01 -1.17 -1.62
N PRO A 268 -4.07 -1.12 -2.58
CA PRO A 268 -2.74 -0.57 -2.34
C PRO A 268 -2.91 0.83 -1.82
N PRO A 269 -2.10 1.20 -0.82
CA PRO A 269 -2.45 2.36 -0.09
C PRO A 269 -2.46 3.57 -1.04
N PRO A 270 -3.59 4.29 -1.10
CA PRO A 270 -3.74 5.42 -2.02
C PRO A 270 -2.62 6.47 -1.87
N PHE A 271 -1.92 6.47 -0.73
CA PHE A 271 -0.76 7.31 -0.44
C PHE A 271 0.51 7.04 -1.27
N LEU A 272 0.63 5.92 -2.00
CA LEU A 272 1.70 5.77 -3.01
C LEU A 272 1.34 6.45 -4.34
N CYS A 273 0.06 6.75 -4.56
CA CYS A 273 -0.42 7.42 -5.75
C CYS A 273 -0.50 8.93 -5.46
N ARG A 274 0.31 9.73 -6.15
CA ARG A 274 0.25 11.21 -6.10
C ARG A 274 -1.04 11.80 -6.70
N THR A 275 -2.02 10.98 -7.02
CA THR A 275 -3.25 11.38 -7.69
C THR A 275 -4.41 11.08 -6.78
N ALA A 276 -5.18 12.11 -6.45
CA ALA A 276 -6.48 11.99 -5.79
C ALA A 276 -7.39 11.13 -6.68
N TYR A 277 -7.35 9.82 -6.47
CA TYR A 277 -8.25 8.92 -7.13
C TYR A 277 -9.63 9.12 -6.53
N LEU A 278 -10.68 9.07 -7.37
CA LEU A 278 -12.08 9.12 -6.95
C LEU A 278 -12.39 8.13 -5.81
N TYR A 279 -11.62 7.03 -5.75
CA TYR A 279 -11.61 6.01 -4.71
C TYR A 279 -11.25 6.54 -3.32
N GLU A 280 -10.28 7.43 -3.19
CA GLU A 280 -9.90 8.03 -1.89
C GLU A 280 -11.06 8.80 -1.28
N LEU A 281 -11.80 9.50 -2.14
CA LEU A 281 -12.97 10.27 -1.79
C LEU A 281 -14.12 9.36 -1.35
N LEU A 282 -14.29 8.24 -2.05
CA LEU A 282 -15.23 7.20 -1.66
C LEU A 282 -14.85 6.57 -0.33
N TYR A 283 -13.59 6.16 -0.10
CA TYR A 283 -13.15 5.64 1.20
C TYR A 283 -13.30 6.66 2.35
N GLY A 284 -13.17 7.96 2.05
CA GLY A 284 -13.31 9.04 3.03
C GLY A 284 -14.74 9.43 3.40
N LEU A 285 -15.75 9.05 2.61
CA LEU A 285 -17.15 9.47 2.83
C LEU A 285 -17.80 8.83 4.07
N PHE A 286 -17.54 7.54 4.32
CA PHE A 286 -18.07 6.85 5.48
C PHE A 286 -17.06 5.85 6.05
N HIS A 287 -16.73 5.98 7.34
CA HIS A 287 -15.82 5.07 8.05
C HIS A 287 -16.49 3.77 8.52
N ALA A 288 -17.38 3.20 7.70
CA ALA A 288 -18.15 2.00 8.04
C ALA A 288 -17.71 0.79 7.20
N ARG A 289 -17.64 -0.40 7.84
CA ARG A 289 -17.19 -1.65 7.19
C ARG A 289 -17.95 -2.00 5.92
N TRP A 290 -19.27 -1.85 5.93
CA TRP A 290 -20.11 -2.17 4.77
C TRP A 290 -19.80 -1.24 3.60
N TRP A 291 -19.57 0.05 3.86
CA TRP A 291 -19.28 1.05 2.84
C TRP A 291 -17.93 0.80 2.18
N ILE A 292 -16.89 0.52 2.96
CA ILE A 292 -15.56 0.22 2.43
C ILE A 292 -15.60 -1.05 1.57
N ARG A 293 -16.31 -2.10 2.00
CA ARG A 293 -16.54 -3.29 1.17
C ARG A 293 -17.28 -2.98 -0.13
N THR A 294 -18.22 -2.03 -0.10
CA THR A 294 -18.90 -1.55 -1.29
C THR A 294 -17.93 -0.82 -2.21
N VAL A 295 -17.09 0.08 -1.68
CA VAL A 295 -16.06 0.78 -2.46
C VAL A 295 -15.05 -0.21 -3.05
N ASP A 296 -14.54 -1.16 -2.25
CA ASP A 296 -13.67 -2.24 -2.69
C ASP A 296 -14.29 -3.03 -3.85
N TYR A 297 -15.57 -3.40 -3.74
CA TYR A 297 -16.30 -4.10 -4.79
C TYR A 297 -16.43 -3.25 -6.05
N LEU A 298 -16.79 -1.97 -5.92
CA LEU A 298 -16.94 -1.04 -7.04
C LEU A 298 -15.61 -0.78 -7.76
N VAL A 299 -14.50 -0.74 -7.01
CA VAL A 299 -13.13 -0.64 -7.54
C VAL A 299 -12.74 -1.93 -8.26
N ALA A 300 -12.88 -3.07 -7.60
CA ALA A 300 -12.51 -4.38 -8.15
C ALA A 300 -13.29 -4.73 -9.43
N ALA A 301 -14.56 -4.30 -9.52
CA ALA A 301 -15.39 -4.48 -10.70
C ALA A 301 -15.20 -3.39 -11.78
N SER A 302 -14.28 -2.43 -11.57
CA SER A 302 -14.05 -1.26 -12.42
C SER A 302 -15.31 -0.45 -12.71
N VAL A 303 -16.32 -0.49 -11.82
CA VAL A 303 -17.63 0.15 -12.02
C VAL A 303 -17.46 1.67 -12.02
N ILE A 304 -16.60 2.18 -11.15
CA ILE A 304 -16.33 3.61 -11.00
C ILE A 304 -15.52 4.14 -12.20
N ASP A 305 -14.52 3.40 -12.69
CA ASP A 305 -13.80 3.75 -13.93
C ASP A 305 -14.76 3.77 -15.12
N ARG A 306 -15.66 2.79 -15.22
CA ARG A 306 -16.69 2.73 -16.26
C ARG A 306 -17.70 3.88 -16.13
N ALA A 307 -18.13 4.21 -14.92
CA ALA A 307 -19.06 5.32 -14.69
C ALA A 307 -18.40 6.68 -14.97
N THR A 308 -17.13 6.84 -14.60
CA THR A 308 -16.34 8.06 -14.90
C THR A 308 -16.07 8.16 -16.40
N GLY A 309 -15.72 7.06 -17.06
CA GLY A 309 -15.56 6.98 -18.51
C GLY A 309 -16.87 7.20 -19.26
N LEU A 310 -18.00 6.70 -18.73
CA LEU A 310 -19.33 6.96 -19.27
C LEU A 310 -19.73 8.43 -19.06
N LEU A 311 -19.44 9.03 -17.90
CA LEU A 311 -19.70 10.43 -17.62
C LEU A 311 -18.86 11.33 -18.52
N LEU A 312 -17.55 11.08 -18.62
CA LEU A 312 -16.64 11.79 -19.51
C LEU A 312 -16.99 11.56 -20.98
N GLY A 313 -17.40 10.35 -21.36
CA GLY A 313 -17.87 10.02 -22.70
C GLY A 313 -19.21 10.68 -23.03
N THR A 314 -20.09 10.83 -22.04
CA THR A 314 -21.37 11.53 -22.16
C THR A 314 -21.16 13.04 -22.20
N ILE A 315 -20.23 13.57 -21.41
CA ILE A 315 -19.82 14.99 -21.43
C ILE A 315 -19.09 15.32 -22.73
N ALA A 316 -18.21 14.44 -23.20
CA ALA A 316 -17.56 14.56 -24.50
C ALA A 316 -18.61 14.46 -25.61
N ALA A 317 -19.54 13.51 -25.55
CA ALA A 317 -20.66 13.46 -26.48
C ALA A 317 -21.47 14.75 -26.43
N LEU A 318 -21.88 15.27 -25.27
CA LEU A 318 -22.61 16.54 -25.16
C LEU A 318 -21.77 17.78 -25.55
N GLY A 319 -20.43 17.67 -25.53
CA GLY A 319 -19.50 18.72 -25.94
C GLY A 319 -19.09 18.65 -27.42
N PHE A 320 -19.18 17.48 -28.06
CA PHE A 320 -18.84 17.22 -29.47
C PHE A 320 -20.06 16.98 -30.36
N VAL A 321 -21.22 16.68 -29.79
CA VAL A 321 -22.52 16.40 -30.42
C VAL A 321 -23.47 17.43 -29.80
N ASP A 322 -24.06 18.40 -30.49
CA ASP A 322 -24.36 18.57 -31.91
C ASP A 322 -25.05 19.96 -32.00
N ASP A 323 -25.21 20.50 -33.20
CA ASP A 323 -26.13 21.64 -33.43
C ASP A 323 -27.55 21.30 -32.93
N PHE A 324 -27.87 20.01 -32.79
CA PHE A 324 -29.09 19.47 -32.19
C PHE A 324 -29.22 19.68 -30.68
N VAL A 325 -28.17 19.47 -29.87
CA VAL A 325 -28.22 19.70 -28.40
C VAL A 325 -28.25 21.20 -28.11
N THR A 326 -27.44 21.96 -28.86
CA THR A 326 -27.46 23.42 -28.85
C THR A 326 -28.82 23.95 -29.27
N GLY A 327 -29.41 23.43 -30.33
CA GLY A 327 -30.74 23.79 -30.83
C GLY A 327 -31.87 23.39 -29.87
N ALA A 328 -31.78 22.22 -29.24
CA ALA A 328 -32.76 21.74 -28.25
C ALA A 328 -32.69 22.53 -26.93
N LEU A 329 -31.50 22.96 -26.50
CA LEU A 329 -31.30 23.77 -25.30
C LEU A 329 -31.56 25.27 -25.53
N ALA A 330 -31.30 25.78 -26.74
CA ALA A 330 -31.62 27.17 -27.11
C ALA A 330 -33.12 27.37 -27.39
N SER A 331 -33.84 26.30 -27.80
CA SER A 331 -35.29 26.34 -28.03
C SER A 331 -36.13 25.97 -26.79
N THR A 332 -35.50 25.53 -25.70
CA THR A 332 -36.22 25.25 -24.45
C THR A 332 -36.46 26.57 -23.69
N GLY A 333 -37.69 27.06 -23.76
CA GLY A 333 -38.21 28.05 -22.81
C GLY A 333 -38.28 27.50 -21.38
N MET A 334 -39.03 28.16 -20.49
CA MET A 334 -39.31 27.68 -19.11
C MET A 334 -40.22 26.43 -19.07
N ASP A 335 -40.04 25.49 -19.99
CA ASP A 335 -40.76 24.22 -20.00
C ASP A 335 -40.10 23.21 -19.06
N ALA A 336 -40.86 22.21 -18.61
CA ALA A 336 -40.43 21.20 -17.64
C ALA A 336 -39.11 20.48 -18.01
N ARG A 337 -38.81 20.36 -19.31
CA ARG A 337 -37.55 19.79 -19.81
C ARG A 337 -36.35 20.69 -19.55
N GLY A 338 -36.48 22.01 -19.77
CA GLY A 338 -35.42 22.98 -19.48
C GLY A 338 -35.11 23.05 -17.99
N ILE A 339 -36.15 23.02 -17.15
CA ILE A 339 -36.02 22.97 -15.68
C ILE A 339 -35.29 21.68 -15.24
N ALA A 340 -35.65 20.52 -15.81
CA ALA A 340 -34.98 19.26 -15.50
C ALA A 340 -33.49 19.27 -15.89
N SER A 341 -33.14 19.85 -17.04
CA SER A 341 -31.74 20.00 -17.47
C SER A 341 -30.94 20.91 -16.54
N ILE A 342 -31.52 22.04 -16.09
CA ILE A 342 -30.89 22.94 -15.12
C ILE A 342 -30.64 22.23 -13.79
N ILE A 343 -31.63 21.48 -13.29
CA ILE A 343 -31.50 20.72 -12.04
C ILE A 343 -30.40 19.65 -12.17
N LEU A 344 -30.37 18.92 -13.29
CA LEU A 344 -29.37 17.88 -13.52
C LEU A 344 -27.95 18.46 -13.57
N VAL A 345 -27.73 19.50 -14.37
CA VAL A 345 -26.42 20.16 -14.49
C VAL A 345 -26.01 20.81 -13.18
N GLY A 346 -26.93 21.48 -12.48
CA GLY A 346 -26.70 22.03 -11.15
C GLY A 346 -26.30 20.95 -10.14
N GLY A 347 -26.95 19.79 -10.16
CA GLY A 347 -26.60 18.65 -9.32
C GLY A 347 -25.20 18.12 -9.58
N VAL A 348 -24.81 17.98 -10.86
CA VAL A 348 -23.45 17.54 -11.24
C VAL A 348 -22.39 18.57 -10.84
N ILE A 349 -22.70 19.86 -10.96
CA ILE A 349 -21.85 20.97 -10.51
C ILE A 349 -21.62 20.92 -8.99
N VAL A 350 -22.69 20.76 -8.21
CA VAL A 350 -22.61 20.70 -6.75
C VAL A 350 -21.81 19.47 -6.33
N LEU A 351 -22.05 18.33 -6.97
CA LEU A 351 -21.28 17.11 -6.74
C LEU A 351 -19.79 17.31 -7.04
N TRP A 352 -19.45 17.97 -8.16
CA TRP A 352 -18.07 18.27 -8.53
C TRP A 352 -17.39 19.24 -7.56
N LEU A 353 -18.08 20.29 -7.11
CA LEU A 353 -17.54 21.21 -6.11
C LEU A 353 -17.34 20.53 -4.76
N ALA A 354 -18.24 19.63 -4.35
CA ALA A 354 -18.06 18.82 -3.15
C ALA A 354 -16.80 17.95 -3.26
N VAL A 355 -16.60 17.29 -4.41
CA VAL A 355 -15.38 16.53 -4.74
C VAL A 355 -14.12 17.40 -4.60
N LYS A 356 -14.10 18.60 -5.20
CA LYS A 356 -12.96 19.53 -5.09
C LYS A 356 -12.73 20.04 -3.67
N CYS A 357 -13.78 20.34 -2.91
CA CYS A 357 -13.66 20.81 -1.53
C CYS A 357 -13.05 19.72 -0.63
N CYS A 358 -13.46 18.47 -0.80
CA CYS A 358 -12.88 17.33 -0.10
C CYS A 358 -11.41 17.12 -0.48
N ALA A 359 -11.08 17.15 -1.77
CA ALA A 359 -9.71 16.95 -2.25
C ALA A 359 -8.73 18.05 -1.80
N SER A 360 -9.19 19.29 -1.73
CA SER A 360 -8.35 20.44 -1.36
C SER A 360 -8.38 20.77 0.14
N SER A 361 -9.21 20.07 0.93
CA SER A 361 -9.46 20.35 2.36
C SER A 361 -9.88 21.81 2.65
N SER A 362 -10.26 22.58 1.63
CA SER A 362 -10.57 24.01 1.73
C SER A 362 -11.52 24.44 0.62
N LEU A 363 -12.72 24.87 1.03
CA LEU A 363 -13.75 25.38 0.12
C LEU A 363 -13.28 26.63 -0.64
N LEU A 364 -12.46 27.46 0.01
CA LEU A 364 -11.91 28.69 -0.58
C LEU A 364 -10.90 28.38 -1.70
N TYR A 365 -10.10 27.32 -1.53
CA TYR A 365 -9.14 26.88 -2.54
C TYR A 365 -9.82 26.20 -3.73
N ALA A 366 -10.81 25.34 -3.45
CA ALA A 366 -11.66 24.73 -4.48
C ALA A 366 -12.33 25.81 -5.36
N PHE A 367 -12.96 26.81 -4.74
CA PHE A 367 -13.62 27.90 -5.46
C PHE A 367 -12.62 28.72 -6.30
N ARG A 368 -11.47 29.10 -5.72
CA ARG A 368 -10.45 29.89 -6.42
C ARG A 368 -9.90 29.17 -7.65
N THR A 369 -9.70 27.86 -7.58
CA THR A 369 -9.21 27.06 -8.70
C THR A 369 -10.26 26.82 -9.78
N SER A 370 -11.55 26.90 -9.45
CA SER A 370 -12.65 26.78 -10.41
C SER A 370 -13.05 28.10 -11.08
N LEU A 371 -12.68 29.25 -10.52
CA LEU A 371 -13.05 30.57 -11.03
C LEU A 371 -12.54 30.83 -12.45
N TRP A 372 -11.29 30.43 -12.74
CA TRP A 372 -10.70 30.62 -14.07
C TRP A 372 -11.37 29.75 -15.14
N SER A 373 -11.69 28.51 -14.81
CA SER A 373 -12.46 27.61 -15.66
C SER A 373 -13.85 28.19 -15.97
N LEU A 374 -14.48 28.84 -14.99
CA LEU A 374 -15.80 29.44 -15.13
C LEU A 374 -15.75 30.67 -16.04
N LEU A 375 -14.76 31.56 -15.85
CA LEU A 375 -14.52 32.70 -16.72
C LEU A 375 -14.26 32.27 -18.17
N ALA A 376 -13.46 31.22 -18.37
CA ALA A 376 -13.20 30.65 -19.69
C ALA A 376 -14.49 30.09 -20.34
N ALA A 377 -15.32 29.39 -19.56
CA ALA A 377 -16.60 28.87 -20.03
C ALA A 377 -17.58 29.99 -20.42
N CYS A 378 -17.68 31.04 -19.61
CA CYS A 378 -18.47 32.24 -19.93
C CYS A 378 -17.99 32.90 -21.23
N LEU A 379 -16.68 33.11 -21.37
CA LEU A 379 -16.07 33.74 -22.55
C LEU A 379 -16.30 32.92 -23.83
N LEU A 380 -16.08 31.60 -23.78
CA LEU A 380 -16.31 30.70 -24.92
C LEU A 380 -17.79 30.65 -25.31
N THR A 381 -18.69 30.75 -24.34
CA THR A 381 -20.14 30.80 -24.61
C THR A 381 -20.54 32.12 -25.22
N TRP A 382 -19.98 33.22 -24.74
CA TRP A 382 -20.20 34.53 -25.31
C TRP A 382 -19.71 34.62 -26.76
N LEU A 383 -18.48 34.18 -27.06
CA LEU A 383 -17.89 34.22 -28.42
C LEU A 383 -18.70 33.44 -29.46
N ILE A 384 -19.37 32.35 -29.06
CA ILE A 384 -20.08 31.46 -29.98
C ILE A 384 -21.53 31.93 -30.22
N TYR A 385 -22.15 32.60 -29.25
CA TYR A 385 -23.60 32.89 -29.28
C TYR A 385 -23.95 34.38 -29.20
N THR A 386 -22.99 35.30 -29.33
CA THR A 386 -23.31 36.73 -29.47
C THR A 386 -24.10 37.03 -30.75
N PRO A 387 -25.23 37.77 -30.71
CA PRO A 387 -25.95 38.32 -29.55
C PRO A 387 -27.32 37.63 -29.36
N THR A 388 -27.38 36.60 -28.51
CA THR A 388 -28.65 36.02 -28.07
C THR A 388 -28.93 36.41 -26.61
N ASP A 389 -30.20 36.67 -26.29
CA ASP A 389 -30.61 36.98 -24.92
C ASP A 389 -30.23 35.85 -23.95
N LEU A 390 -29.89 36.22 -22.71
CA LEU A 390 -29.54 35.29 -21.62
C LEU A 390 -30.76 34.47 -21.19
N ALA A 391 -31.11 33.45 -21.98
CA ALA A 391 -32.13 32.47 -21.65
C ALA A 391 -31.57 31.39 -20.69
N PRO A 392 -32.43 30.67 -19.94
CA PRO A 392 -32.01 29.60 -19.03
C PRO A 392 -31.15 28.49 -19.69
N GLY A 393 -31.33 28.27 -21.00
CA GLY A 393 -30.49 27.38 -21.80
C GLY A 393 -29.02 27.82 -21.85
N MET A 394 -28.75 29.12 -21.91
CA MET A 394 -27.37 29.66 -21.94
C MET A 394 -26.64 29.43 -20.62
N LEU A 395 -27.33 29.55 -19.47
CA LEU A 395 -26.74 29.24 -18.17
C LEU A 395 -26.38 27.74 -18.04
N THR A 396 -27.21 26.87 -18.61
CA THR A 396 -26.95 25.43 -18.64
C THR A 396 -25.73 25.09 -19.49
N ILE A 397 -25.59 25.75 -20.66
CA ILE A 397 -24.43 25.62 -21.55
C ILE A 397 -23.15 26.12 -20.88
N VAL A 398 -23.20 27.28 -20.21
CA VAL A 398 -22.06 27.80 -19.43
C VAL A 398 -21.67 26.84 -18.33
N GLY A 399 -22.65 26.31 -17.58
CA GLY A 399 -22.41 25.35 -16.49
C GLY A 399 -21.76 24.06 -16.98
N LEU A 400 -22.23 23.52 -18.12
CA LEU A 400 -21.69 22.30 -18.71
C LEU A 400 -20.27 22.51 -19.24
N ARG A 401 -20.02 23.62 -19.95
CA ARG A 401 -18.69 24.00 -20.43
C ARG A 401 -17.72 24.27 -19.29
N TRP A 402 -18.18 24.90 -18.23
CA TRP A 402 -17.38 25.10 -17.02
C TRP A 402 -17.00 23.77 -16.39
N LEU A 403 -17.94 22.84 -16.23
CA LEU A 403 -17.67 21.51 -15.71
C LEU A 403 -16.60 20.80 -16.54
N VAL A 404 -16.69 20.84 -17.87
CA VAL A 404 -15.71 20.24 -18.79
C VAL A 404 -14.33 20.84 -18.58
N ILE A 405 -14.22 22.17 -18.69
CA ILE A 405 -12.94 22.88 -18.58
C ILE A 405 -12.33 22.66 -17.21
N ASP A 406 -13.14 22.70 -16.15
CA ASP A 406 -12.68 22.58 -14.77
C ASP A 406 -12.24 21.16 -14.42
N VAL A 407 -12.94 20.14 -14.92
CA VAL A 407 -12.53 18.72 -14.78
C VAL A 407 -11.23 18.47 -15.55
N ILE A 408 -11.11 18.95 -16.79
CA ILE A 408 -9.88 18.80 -17.59
C ILE A 408 -8.71 19.53 -16.92
N ALA A 409 -8.89 20.80 -16.51
CA ALA A 409 -7.85 21.59 -15.86
C ALA A 409 -7.41 20.97 -14.53
N HIS A 410 -8.36 20.49 -13.72
CA HIS A 410 -8.05 19.81 -12.47
C HIS A 410 -7.29 18.50 -12.72
N THR A 411 -7.70 17.70 -13.70
CA THR A 411 -7.05 16.43 -14.08
C THR A 411 -5.66 16.66 -14.68
N ALA A 412 -5.47 17.68 -15.52
CA ALA A 412 -4.19 18.03 -16.11
C ALA A 412 -3.20 18.59 -15.08
N GLY A 413 -3.70 19.35 -14.09
CA GLY A 413 -2.92 19.84 -12.96
C GLY A 413 -2.53 18.73 -11.98
N SER A 414 -3.47 17.83 -11.63
CA SER A 414 -3.25 16.74 -10.68
C SER A 414 -2.38 15.61 -11.24
N SER A 415 -2.46 15.33 -12.54
CA SER A 415 -1.60 14.35 -13.24
C SER A 415 -0.16 14.86 -13.47
N GLY A 416 0.11 16.14 -13.22
CA GLY A 416 1.41 16.77 -13.50
C GLY A 416 1.72 16.86 -15.00
N LEU A 417 0.76 16.61 -15.87
CA LEU A 417 0.91 16.61 -17.34
C LEU A 417 1.27 18.01 -17.85
N LEU A 418 0.69 19.07 -17.24
CA LEU A 418 1.08 20.46 -17.52
C LEU A 418 2.53 20.78 -17.13
N ASN A 419 3.04 20.22 -16.02
CA ASN A 419 4.43 20.40 -15.60
C ASN A 419 5.43 19.66 -16.52
N ARG A 420 4.97 18.71 -17.33
CA ARG A 420 5.79 17.99 -18.32
C ARG A 420 5.74 18.62 -19.71
N LEU A 421 4.65 19.31 -20.05
CA LEU A 421 4.47 19.99 -21.34
C LEU A 421 5.03 21.41 -21.38
N ILE A 422 5.17 22.07 -20.23
CA ILE A 422 5.75 23.40 -20.13
C ILE A 422 7.17 23.24 -19.58
N PRO A 423 8.21 23.40 -20.42
CA PRO A 423 9.60 23.39 -19.94
C PRO A 423 9.77 24.56 -18.96
N ARG A 424 10.48 24.32 -17.86
CA ARG A 424 10.90 25.39 -16.96
C ARG A 424 12.04 26.21 -17.56
#